data_AF-A0A1H6SQN4-F1
#
_entry.id   AF-A0A1H6SQN4-F1
#
_cell.length_a   1.000
_cell.length_b   1.000
_cell.length_c   1.000
_cell.angle_alpha   90.00
_cell.angle_beta   90.00
_cell.angle_gamma   90.00
#
_symmetry.space_group_name_H-M   'P 1'
#
loop_
_entity.id
_entity.type
_entity.pdbx_description
1 polymer ?
#
loop_
_entity_poly.entity_id
_entity_poly.type
_entity_poly.pdbx_seq_one_letter_code
_entity_poly.pdbx_strand_id
1 'polypeptide(L)'
;MRKLILLLTLGASSSAYAATFTTTANLTLRSGPSASAKKLGVIPQSTQLTMACSGSWCRTTYQGQSGYVAKAYTKAVSTTTTLLAPALPTQKSRNVYYANCTAARAAGAAPIYAGEPGYRSRLDRDNDGVACE
;
A
#
# COMPACT_ATOMS: atom_id res chain seq x y z
N MET A 1 -3.85 -29.15 -51.14
CA MET A 1 -4.30 -27.77 -51.41
C MET A 1 -5.07 -27.26 -50.20
N ARG A 2 -4.68 -26.09 -49.64
CA ARG A 2 -5.52 -25.09 -48.95
C ARG A 2 -6.29 -25.56 -47.70
N LYS A 3 -6.25 -24.96 -46.51
CA LYS A 3 -5.74 -23.69 -45.93
C LYS A 3 -5.83 -23.93 -44.40
N LEU A 4 -4.84 -23.53 -43.61
CA LEU A 4 -4.93 -22.38 -42.69
C LEU A 4 -6.34 -22.13 -42.09
N ILE A 5 -6.46 -22.17 -40.76
CA ILE A 5 -6.82 -20.99 -39.93
C ILE A 5 -6.54 -21.33 -38.45
N LEU A 6 -5.43 -20.77 -37.97
CA LEU A 6 -5.20 -20.43 -36.57
C LEU A 6 -6.36 -19.54 -36.11
N LEU A 7 -7.17 -19.98 -35.14
CA LEU A 7 -7.94 -19.06 -34.30
C LEU A 7 -7.29 -19.05 -32.92
N LEU A 8 -6.12 -18.42 -32.87
CA LEU A 8 -5.61 -17.82 -31.64
C LEU A 8 -6.62 -16.73 -31.28
N THR A 9 -7.56 -17.03 -30.39
CA THR A 9 -8.40 -15.98 -29.80
C THR A 9 -7.49 -15.13 -28.93
N LEU A 10 -7.04 -14.01 -29.49
CA LEU A 10 -6.48 -12.90 -28.72
C LEU A 10 -7.59 -12.41 -27.78
N GLY A 11 -7.69 -13.01 -26.60
CA GLY A 11 -8.41 -12.44 -25.49
C GLY A 11 -7.74 -11.13 -25.14
N ALA A 12 -8.41 -10.03 -25.47
CA ALA A 12 -8.03 -8.69 -25.06
C ALA A 12 -7.72 -8.73 -23.57
N SER A 13 -6.44 -8.56 -23.23
CA SER A 13 -6.03 -8.25 -21.87
C SER A 13 -6.56 -6.86 -21.60
N SER A 14 -7.82 -6.77 -21.17
CA SER A 14 -8.36 -5.58 -20.54
C SER A 14 -7.41 -5.31 -19.39
N SER A 15 -6.51 -4.34 -19.56
CA SER A 15 -5.82 -3.71 -18.44
C SER A 15 -6.91 -3.08 -17.59
N ALA A 16 -7.54 -3.90 -16.75
CA ALA A 16 -8.28 -3.42 -15.61
C ALA A 16 -7.23 -2.67 -14.83
N TYR A 17 -7.28 -1.34 -14.90
CA TYR A 17 -6.54 -0.48 -14.00
C TYR A 17 -7.08 -0.80 -12.61
N ALA A 18 -6.42 -1.78 -12.01
CA ALA A 18 -6.75 -2.37 -10.76
C ALA A 18 -6.18 -1.41 -9.74
N ALA A 19 -6.91 -0.31 -9.49
CA ALA A 19 -6.51 0.65 -8.51
C ALA A 19 -6.48 -0.06 -7.15
N THR A 20 -5.34 0.04 -6.47
CA THR A 20 -5.19 -0.47 -5.12
C THR A 20 -5.84 0.54 -4.18
N PHE A 21 -6.64 0.02 -3.27
CA PHE A 21 -7.29 0.80 -2.25
C PHE A 21 -7.00 0.19 -0.90
N THR A 22 -6.88 1.03 0.12
CA THR A 22 -6.76 0.59 1.51
C THR A 22 -8.08 0.86 2.23
N THR A 23 -8.60 -0.16 2.92
CA THR A 23 -9.77 0.00 3.78
C THR A 23 -9.39 0.85 5.00
N THR A 24 -10.19 1.87 5.32
CA THR A 24 -9.94 2.74 6.50
C THR A 24 -10.68 2.28 7.75
N ALA A 25 -11.55 1.29 7.60
CA ALA A 25 -12.38 0.70 8.65
C ALA A 25 -12.76 -0.73 8.23
N ASN A 26 -13.39 -1.47 9.15
CA ASN A 26 -13.97 -2.78 8.84
C ASN A 26 -15.05 -2.63 7.75
N LEU A 27 -14.77 -3.17 6.56
CA LEU A 27 -15.56 -2.95 5.36
C LEU A 27 -16.39 -4.18 5.04
N THR A 28 -17.70 -4.01 4.90
CA THR A 28 -18.58 -5.14 4.59
C THR A 28 -18.52 -5.46 3.10
N LEU A 29 -18.12 -6.69 2.77
CA LEU A 29 -18.25 -7.26 1.44
C LEU A 29 -19.70 -7.67 1.21
N ARG A 30 -20.30 -7.20 0.13
CA ARG A 30 -21.71 -7.44 -0.20
C ARG A 30 -21.88 -8.11 -1.55
N SER A 31 -23.01 -8.78 -1.75
CA SER A 31 -23.33 -9.45 -3.02
C SER A 31 -23.68 -8.49 -4.16
N GLY A 32 -23.96 -7.22 -3.87
CA GLY A 32 -24.34 -6.20 -4.85
C GLY A 32 -23.95 -4.78 -4.42
N PRO A 33 -23.98 -3.80 -5.34
CA PRO A 33 -23.58 -2.41 -5.11
C PRO A 33 -24.68 -1.64 -4.33
N SER A 34 -25.04 -2.12 -3.15
CA SER A 34 -26.06 -1.50 -2.29
C SER A 34 -25.83 -1.82 -0.82
N ALA A 35 -26.17 -0.87 0.05
CA ALA A 35 -26.10 -1.04 1.51
C ALA A 35 -27.12 -2.07 2.03
N SER A 36 -28.14 -2.38 1.22
CA SER A 36 -29.15 -3.39 1.54
C SER A 36 -28.83 -4.77 0.95
N ALA A 37 -27.77 -4.89 0.12
CA ALA A 37 -27.38 -6.17 -0.46
C ALA A 37 -26.85 -7.15 0.60
N LYS A 38 -27.02 -8.46 0.35
CA LYS A 38 -26.62 -9.54 1.27
C LYS A 38 -25.16 -9.38 1.70
N LYS A 39 -24.93 -9.44 3.01
CA LYS A 39 -23.58 -9.42 3.59
C LYS A 39 -22.91 -10.77 3.30
N LEU A 40 -21.72 -10.71 2.72
CA LEU A 40 -20.92 -11.87 2.33
C LEU A 40 -19.72 -12.09 3.25
N GLY A 41 -19.23 -11.01 3.88
CA GLY A 41 -18.13 -11.06 4.82
C GLY A 41 -17.72 -9.65 5.27
N VAL A 42 -16.74 -9.59 6.16
CA VAL A 42 -16.12 -8.34 6.60
C VAL A 42 -14.65 -8.39 6.26
N ILE A 43 -14.18 -7.33 5.62
CA ILE A 43 -12.78 -7.10 5.30
C ILE A 43 -12.21 -6.21 6.41
N PRO A 44 -11.14 -6.64 7.08
CA PRO A 44 -10.50 -5.82 8.12
C PRO A 44 -10.06 -4.45 7.59
N GLN A 45 -9.96 -3.47 8.49
CA GLN A 45 -9.27 -2.21 8.19
C GLN A 45 -7.80 -2.43 7.82
N SER A 46 -7.19 -1.47 7.14
CA SER A 46 -5.81 -1.55 6.63
C SER A 46 -5.55 -2.69 5.66
N THR A 47 -6.60 -3.26 5.06
CA THR A 47 -6.48 -4.29 4.02
C THR A 47 -6.33 -3.60 2.67
N GLN A 48 -5.28 -3.97 1.93
CA GLN A 48 -5.10 -3.56 0.54
C GLN A 48 -5.92 -4.45 -0.38
N LEU A 49 -6.79 -3.83 -1.17
CA LEU A 49 -7.63 -4.51 -2.13
C LEU A 49 -7.46 -3.90 -3.50
N THR A 50 -7.45 -4.79 -4.49
CA THR A 50 -7.51 -4.42 -5.89
C THR A 50 -8.97 -4.35 -6.30
N MET A 51 -9.49 -3.15 -6.61
CA MET A 51 -10.92 -2.95 -6.82
C MET A 51 -11.23 -2.15 -8.08
N ALA A 52 -12.30 -2.51 -8.77
CA ALA A 52 -12.86 -1.77 -9.89
C ALA A 52 -14.07 -0.96 -9.40
N CYS A 53 -13.95 0.36 -9.39
CA CYS A 53 -14.99 1.25 -8.85
C CYS A 53 -15.92 1.80 -9.93
N SER A 54 -17.23 1.79 -9.66
CA SER A 54 -18.26 2.46 -10.45
C SER A 54 -19.21 3.23 -9.52
N GLY A 55 -19.16 4.56 -9.60
CA GLY A 55 -19.89 5.43 -8.68
C GLY A 55 -19.46 5.23 -7.21
N SER A 56 -20.42 5.03 -6.32
CA SER A 56 -20.20 4.87 -4.87
C SER A 56 -19.78 3.46 -4.44
N TRP A 57 -19.71 2.51 -5.37
CA TRP A 57 -19.43 1.09 -5.09
C TRP A 57 -18.24 0.58 -5.89
N CYS A 58 -17.44 -0.28 -5.27
CA CYS A 58 -16.29 -0.92 -5.89
C CYS A 58 -16.43 -2.43 -5.85
N ARG A 59 -16.25 -3.08 -6.99
CA ARG A 59 -16.18 -4.53 -7.08
C ARG A 59 -14.77 -5.00 -6.71
N THR A 60 -14.68 -6.00 -5.86
CA THR A 60 -13.42 -6.57 -5.37
C THR A 60 -13.56 -8.08 -5.20
N THR A 61 -12.43 -8.76 -5.09
CA THR A 61 -12.36 -10.16 -4.69
C THR A 61 -11.57 -10.25 -3.40
N TYR A 62 -12.16 -10.85 -2.37
CA TYR A 62 -11.51 -11.04 -1.08
C TYR A 62 -11.63 -12.52 -0.68
N GLN A 63 -10.49 -13.16 -0.40
CA GLN A 63 -10.41 -14.59 -0.04
C GLN A 63 -11.17 -15.52 -1.01
N GLY A 64 -11.06 -15.26 -2.31
CA GLY A 64 -11.76 -16.03 -3.36
C GLY A 64 -13.22 -15.64 -3.58
N GLN A 65 -13.79 -14.76 -2.75
CA GLN A 65 -15.18 -14.34 -2.84
C GLN A 65 -15.30 -12.98 -3.54
N SER A 66 -15.93 -12.95 -4.72
CA SER A 66 -16.23 -11.72 -5.45
C SER A 66 -17.41 -10.98 -4.80
N GLY A 67 -17.30 -9.68 -4.63
CA GLY A 67 -18.40 -8.85 -4.11
C GLY A 67 -18.17 -7.35 -4.32
N TYR A 68 -19.00 -6.56 -3.64
CA TYR A 68 -19.02 -5.11 -3.73
C TYR A 68 -18.78 -4.50 -2.35
N VAL A 69 -17.98 -3.44 -2.32
CA VAL A 69 -17.71 -2.64 -1.12
C VAL A 69 -17.97 -1.17 -1.41
N ALA A 70 -18.34 -0.41 -0.39
CA ALA A 70 -18.61 1.01 -0.55
C ALA A 70 -17.28 1.81 -0.61
N LYS A 71 -17.15 2.65 -1.64
CA LYS A 71 -15.96 3.49 -1.90
C LYS A 71 -15.69 4.49 -0.77
N ALA A 72 -16.73 4.91 -0.05
CA ALA A 72 -16.61 5.87 1.05
C ALA A 72 -15.68 5.42 2.18
N TYR A 73 -15.45 4.12 2.33
CA TYR A 73 -14.59 3.53 3.37
C TYR A 73 -13.25 3.04 2.81
N THR A 74 -12.88 3.51 1.63
CA THR A 74 -11.64 3.12 0.96
C THR A 74 -10.87 4.36 0.56
N LYS A 75 -9.56 4.33 0.79
CA LYS A 75 -8.64 5.36 0.29
C LYS A 75 -7.93 4.80 -0.92
N ALA A 76 -7.98 5.51 -2.03
CA ALA A 76 -7.18 5.17 -3.20
C ALA A 76 -5.71 5.23 -2.79
N VAL A 77 -5.01 4.12 -2.95
CA VAL A 77 -3.56 4.14 -2.99
C VAL A 77 -3.23 4.61 -4.38
N SER A 78 -3.18 5.93 -4.55
CA SER A 78 -2.55 6.50 -5.72
C SER A 78 -1.08 6.10 -5.62
N THR A 79 -0.69 5.08 -6.37
CA THR A 79 0.67 5.01 -6.88
C THR A 79 0.82 6.20 -7.82
N THR A 80 0.99 7.39 -7.25
CA THR A 80 1.61 8.49 -7.94
C THR A 80 3.04 8.04 -8.16
N THR A 81 3.26 7.27 -9.22
CA THR A 81 4.56 7.21 -9.87
C THR A 81 4.78 8.61 -10.39
N THR A 82 5.34 9.45 -9.53
CA THR A 82 5.90 10.74 -9.89
C THR A 82 7.01 10.45 -10.89
N LEU A 83 6.70 10.53 -12.18
CA LEU A 83 7.68 10.58 -13.26
C LEU A 83 8.29 11.99 -13.29
N LEU A 84 8.98 12.37 -12.22
CA LEU A 84 9.86 13.55 -12.20
C LEU A 84 11.28 13.05 -12.04
N ALA A 85 11.95 12.81 -13.17
CA ALA A 85 13.36 12.43 -13.24
C ALA A 85 13.69 11.12 -12.49
N PRO A 86 14.83 10.46 -12.74
CA PRO A 86 15.34 9.48 -11.80
C PRO A 86 15.72 10.21 -10.51
N ALA A 87 14.74 10.47 -9.63
CA ALA A 87 15.05 10.63 -8.22
C ALA A 87 15.58 9.27 -7.78
N LEU A 88 16.92 9.18 -7.70
CA LEU A 88 17.57 8.08 -7.01
C LEU A 88 16.78 7.82 -5.72
N PRO A 89 16.52 6.56 -5.33
CA PRO A 89 16.25 6.32 -3.92
C PRO A 89 17.44 6.90 -3.18
N THR A 90 17.31 8.08 -2.58
CA THR A 90 18.37 8.59 -1.72
C THR A 90 18.49 7.52 -0.67
N GLN A 91 19.63 6.81 -0.68
CA GLN A 91 19.98 5.75 0.24
C GLN A 91 20.20 6.30 1.66
N LYS A 92 19.34 7.21 2.11
CA LYS A 92 19.29 7.80 3.44
C LYS A 92 18.74 6.82 4.47
N SER A 93 18.76 5.51 4.20
CA SER A 93 18.25 4.49 5.12
C SER A 93 19.29 3.44 5.51
N ARG A 94 20.46 3.37 4.87
CA ARG A 94 21.54 2.44 5.26
C ARG A 94 22.87 3.11 5.61
N ASN A 95 22.99 4.41 5.33
CA ASN A 95 24.20 5.19 5.54
C ASN A 95 23.98 6.45 6.40
N VAL A 96 22.84 6.55 7.08
CA VAL A 96 22.62 7.65 8.04
C VAL A 96 23.54 7.39 9.22
N TYR A 97 24.53 8.25 9.36
CA TYR A 97 25.51 8.23 10.42
C TYR A 97 25.51 9.59 11.08
N TYR A 98 25.17 9.64 12.36
CA TYR A 98 25.32 10.83 13.17
C TYR A 98 26.62 10.71 13.98
N ALA A 99 27.46 11.74 13.91
CA ALA A 99 28.69 11.77 14.70
C ALA A 99 28.41 11.74 16.22
N ASN A 100 27.29 12.35 16.63
CA ASN A 100 26.81 12.41 18.01
C ASN A 100 25.32 12.82 18.05
N CYS A 101 24.74 12.80 19.25
CA CYS A 101 23.34 13.14 19.47
C CYS A 101 22.99 14.60 19.17
N THR A 102 23.95 15.52 19.23
CA THR A 102 23.74 16.90 18.81
C THR A 102 23.46 16.97 17.31
N ALA A 103 24.21 16.23 16.50
CA ALA A 103 23.97 16.14 15.05
C ALA A 103 22.62 15.47 14.74
N ALA A 104 22.25 14.43 15.49
CA ALA A 104 20.95 13.77 15.36
C ALA A 104 19.78 14.70 15.69
N ARG A 105 19.86 15.46 16.79
CA ARG A 105 18.85 16.45 17.20
C ARG A 105 18.76 17.62 16.23
N ALA A 106 19.90 18.15 15.77
CA ALA A 106 19.94 19.21 14.76
C ALA A 106 19.31 18.77 13.42
N ALA A 107 19.42 17.49 13.09
CA ALA A 107 18.76 16.88 11.94
C ALA A 107 17.29 16.52 12.18
N GLY A 108 16.75 16.73 13.39
CA GLY A 108 15.38 16.37 13.75
C GLY A 108 15.13 14.85 13.83
N ALA A 109 16.18 14.07 14.06
CA ALA A 109 16.12 12.60 14.04
C ALA A 109 16.02 11.95 15.43
N ALA A 110 16.19 12.72 16.51
CA ALA A 110 16.15 12.19 17.88
C ALA A 110 14.75 12.34 18.51
N PRO A 111 14.28 11.37 19.33
CA PRO A 111 14.95 10.11 19.69
C PRO A 111 15.03 9.13 18.52
N ILE A 112 16.13 8.38 18.42
CA ILE A 112 16.35 7.37 17.36
C ILE A 112 16.15 5.98 17.97
N TYR A 113 15.26 5.17 17.42
CA TYR A 113 14.97 3.84 17.94
C TYR A 113 15.82 2.73 17.31
N ALA A 114 16.06 1.65 18.05
CA ALA A 114 16.76 0.47 17.55
C ALA A 114 16.11 -0.06 16.26
N GLY A 115 16.93 -0.23 15.22
CA GLY A 115 16.48 -0.64 13.89
C GLY A 115 16.15 0.52 12.95
N GLU A 116 16.12 1.76 13.44
CA GLU A 116 15.98 2.94 12.59
C GLU A 116 17.31 3.35 11.94
N PRO A 117 17.27 3.93 10.73
CA PRO A 117 18.46 4.51 10.11
C PRO A 117 19.09 5.61 10.97
N GLY A 118 20.36 5.44 11.34
CA GLY A 118 21.05 6.37 12.24
C GLY A 118 21.19 5.84 13.66
N TYR A 119 20.48 4.77 14.02
CA TYR A 119 20.68 4.10 15.30
C TYR A 119 22.06 3.47 15.37
N ARG A 120 22.76 3.73 16.46
CA ARG A 120 24.02 3.08 16.81
C ARG A 120 24.06 2.92 18.33
N SER A 121 24.45 1.76 18.83
CA SER A 121 24.62 1.49 20.26
C SER A 121 25.60 2.43 20.99
N ARG A 122 26.42 3.20 20.25
CA ARG A 122 27.28 4.25 20.83
C ARG A 122 26.53 5.55 21.14
N LEU A 123 25.38 5.76 20.52
CA LEU A 123 24.51 6.93 20.71
C LEU A 123 23.42 6.67 21.76
N ASP A 124 23.14 5.39 22.00
CA ASP A 124 22.31 4.87 23.09
C ASP A 124 23.20 4.74 24.34
N ARG A 125 22.97 5.62 25.32
CA ARG A 125 23.87 5.73 26.49
C ARG A 125 23.65 4.59 27.48
N ASP A 126 22.41 4.18 27.66
CA ASP A 126 21.99 3.17 28.65
C ASP A 126 21.70 1.79 28.04
N ASN A 127 21.83 1.66 26.73
CA ASN A 127 21.63 0.45 25.92
C ASN A 127 20.20 -0.09 25.99
N ASP A 128 19.21 0.80 26.08
CA ASP A 128 17.80 0.44 26.19
C ASP A 128 17.07 0.32 24.83
N GLY A 129 17.77 0.65 23.73
CA GLY A 129 17.23 0.64 22.38
C GLY A 129 16.67 1.99 21.92
N VAL A 130 16.83 3.04 22.71
CA VAL A 130 16.62 4.44 22.33
C VAL A 130 17.99 5.11 22.30
N ALA A 131 18.27 5.85 21.24
CA ALA A 131 19.49 6.63 21.12
C ALA A 131 19.14 8.11 21.14
N CYS A 132 19.97 8.87 21.84
CA CYS A 132 19.86 10.32 21.94
C CYS A 132 18.62 10.82 22.69
N GLU A 133 18.18 10.09 23.72
CA GLU A 133 17.36 10.61 24.83
C GLU A 133 17.96 11.83 25.54
#